data_AF-A0A1I2QK41-F1
#
_entry.id   AF-A0A1I2QK41-F1
#
_cell.length_a   1.000
_cell.length_b   1.000
_cell.length_c   1.000
_cell.angle_alpha   90.00
_cell.angle_beta   90.00
_cell.angle_gamma   90.00
#
_symmetry.space_group_name_H-M   'P 1'
#
loop_
_entity.id
_entity.type
_entity.pdbx_description
1 polymer ?
#
loop_
_entity_poly.entity_id
_entity_poly.type
_entity_poly.pdbx_seq_one_letter_code
_entity_poly.pdbx_strand_id
1 'polypeptide(L)'
;MPGPEGLACEDPSDESAERELLIHLLDVRQDRMLYTHRTQEKAADRYDRWESARKGTTIVLTVLTSGTLITAIAGLLLNEVWGNFAVATIATLATLAAFLGDFLDFAGKSSAHQQAATKLRSIHNDYESIISDLTSGAISNDEARTIRDDLQHREAELLRDAPRTTRRDYKKASRALATDEKPMSTRQEIDQRTPGRSTYKHGQEDTQ
;
A
#
# COMPACT_ATOMS: atom_id res chain seq x y z
N MET A 1 5.03 -64.31 -6.22
CA MET A 1 4.84 -63.28 -7.27
C MET A 1 3.45 -62.70 -7.07
N PRO A 2 3.27 -61.37 -7.01
CA PRO A 2 4.29 -60.32 -7.16
C PRO A 2 5.19 -60.16 -5.93
N GLY A 3 6.18 -59.27 -6.00
CA GLY A 3 7.00 -58.82 -4.86
C GLY A 3 6.50 -57.49 -4.28
N PRO A 4 7.12 -56.97 -3.21
CA PRO A 4 6.73 -55.71 -2.62
C PRO A 4 6.94 -54.55 -3.60
N GLU A 5 5.94 -53.69 -3.72
CA GLU A 5 6.01 -52.46 -4.50
C GLU A 5 7.10 -51.56 -3.90
N GLY A 6 7.97 -51.04 -4.75
CA GLY A 6 9.11 -50.26 -4.29
C GLY A 6 8.64 -48.94 -3.68
N LEU A 7 9.07 -48.67 -2.44
CA LEU A 7 9.23 -47.28 -2.03
C LEU A 7 10.20 -46.66 -3.04
N ALA A 8 9.70 -45.72 -3.83
CA ALA A 8 10.58 -44.84 -4.58
C ALA A 8 11.38 -44.04 -3.55
N CYS A 9 12.70 -44.22 -3.52
CA CYS A 9 13.56 -43.27 -2.87
C CYS A 9 13.51 -41.98 -3.70
N GLU A 10 12.74 -40.99 -3.25
CA GLU A 10 12.89 -39.62 -3.77
C GLU A 10 14.36 -39.20 -3.61
N ASP A 11 14.91 -38.67 -4.69
CA ASP A 11 16.30 -38.24 -4.70
C ASP A 11 16.41 -36.96 -3.85
N PRO A 12 17.27 -36.89 -2.83
CA PRO A 12 17.41 -35.68 -1.99
C PRO A 12 17.86 -34.44 -2.79
N SER A 13 18.35 -34.60 -4.02
CA SER A 13 18.59 -33.48 -4.95
C SER A 13 17.33 -32.92 -5.62
N ASP A 14 16.25 -33.71 -5.72
CA ASP A 14 14.97 -33.26 -6.30
C ASP A 14 14.14 -32.50 -5.24
N GLU A 15 14.04 -33.03 -4.01
CA GLU A 15 13.32 -32.38 -2.89
C GLU A 15 13.90 -30.99 -2.57
N SER A 16 15.23 -30.84 -2.64
CA SER A 16 15.92 -29.56 -2.41
C SER A 16 15.72 -28.57 -3.57
N ALA A 17 15.77 -29.01 -4.82
CA ALA A 17 15.48 -28.18 -5.98
C ALA A 17 14.01 -27.72 -6.01
N GLU A 18 13.08 -28.60 -5.63
CA GLU A 18 11.65 -28.28 -5.51
C GLU A 18 11.39 -27.20 -4.45
N ARG A 19 12.09 -27.30 -3.31
CA ARG A 19 12.00 -26.33 -2.22
C ARG A 19 12.56 -24.96 -2.59
N GLU A 20 13.69 -24.89 -3.28
CA GLU A 20 14.22 -23.62 -3.82
C GLU A 20 13.23 -22.96 -4.79
N LEU A 21 12.59 -23.75 -5.66
CA LEU A 21 11.57 -23.27 -6.59
C LEU A 21 10.32 -22.76 -5.85
N LEU A 22 9.88 -23.44 -4.80
CA LEU A 22 8.74 -23.01 -3.98
C LEU A 22 9.02 -21.69 -3.26
N ILE A 23 10.21 -21.54 -2.66
CA ILE A 23 10.68 -20.29 -2.03
C ILE A 23 10.68 -19.15 -3.05
N HIS A 24 11.26 -19.36 -4.24
CA HIS A 24 11.30 -18.34 -5.30
C HIS A 24 9.89 -17.91 -5.78
N LEU A 25 8.94 -18.84 -5.89
CA LEU A 25 7.56 -18.51 -6.27
C LEU A 25 6.81 -17.71 -5.21
N LEU A 26 7.10 -17.95 -3.92
CA LEU A 26 6.56 -17.17 -2.81
C LEU A 26 7.16 -15.75 -2.79
N ASP A 27 8.48 -15.62 -2.96
CA ASP A 27 9.20 -14.34 -2.99
C ASP A 27 8.69 -13.39 -4.09
N VAL A 28 8.54 -13.90 -5.32
CA VAL A 28 7.96 -13.15 -6.45
C VAL A 28 6.53 -12.66 -6.16
N ARG A 29 5.74 -13.43 -5.39
CA ARG A 29 4.39 -13.02 -4.97
C ARG A 29 4.44 -11.99 -3.85
N GLN A 30 5.35 -12.14 -2.88
CA GLN A 30 5.57 -11.18 -1.80
C GLN A 30 5.90 -9.78 -2.34
N ASP A 31 6.82 -9.65 -3.32
CA ASP A 31 7.16 -8.37 -3.95
C ASP A 31 5.96 -7.74 -4.70
N ARG A 32 5.17 -8.57 -5.41
CA ARG A 32 3.93 -8.11 -6.04
C ARG A 32 2.91 -7.58 -5.03
N MET A 33 2.81 -8.19 -3.85
CA MET A 33 1.96 -7.68 -2.76
C MET A 33 2.49 -6.36 -2.20
N LEU A 34 3.82 -6.24 -1.99
CA LEU A 34 4.45 -4.98 -1.56
C LEU A 34 4.13 -3.83 -2.53
N TYR A 35 4.26 -4.08 -3.82
CA TYR A 35 4.01 -3.09 -4.87
C TYR A 35 2.54 -2.66 -4.92
N THR A 36 1.62 -3.62 -4.74
CA THR A 36 0.17 -3.37 -4.71
C THR A 36 -0.22 -2.59 -3.46
N HIS A 37 0.33 -2.96 -2.30
CA HIS A 37 0.22 -2.24 -1.03
C HIS A 37 0.65 -0.77 -1.18
N ARG A 38 1.87 -0.51 -1.68
CA ARG A 38 2.37 0.87 -1.92
C ARG A 38 1.50 1.64 -2.91
N THR A 39 0.89 0.97 -3.88
CA THR A 39 -0.04 1.62 -4.83
C THR A 39 -1.32 2.08 -4.15
N GLN A 40 -1.86 1.28 -3.20
CA GLN A 40 -3.03 1.68 -2.40
C GLN A 40 -2.68 2.84 -1.44
N GLU A 41 -1.53 2.83 -0.77
CA GLU A 41 -1.04 3.97 0.01
C GLU A 41 -0.98 5.26 -0.83
N LYS A 42 -0.34 5.22 -2.01
CA LYS A 42 -0.23 6.42 -2.88
C LYS A 42 -1.56 6.86 -3.51
N ALA A 43 -2.59 6.01 -3.50
CA ALA A 43 -3.96 6.38 -3.84
C ALA A 43 -4.65 7.09 -2.66
N ALA A 44 -4.50 6.61 -1.42
CA ALA A 44 -4.94 7.32 -0.21
C ALA A 44 -4.32 8.72 -0.10
N ASP A 45 -2.98 8.81 -0.23
CA ASP A 45 -2.21 10.09 -0.26
C ASP A 45 -2.76 11.10 -1.28
N ARG A 46 -3.43 10.64 -2.35
CA ARG A 46 -4.06 11.54 -3.34
C ARG A 46 -5.38 12.08 -2.82
N TYR A 47 -6.23 11.22 -2.28
CA TYR A 47 -7.53 11.61 -1.75
C TYR A 47 -7.41 12.47 -0.49
N ASP A 48 -6.49 12.16 0.43
CA ASP A 48 -6.20 12.99 1.61
C ASP A 48 -5.74 14.40 1.22
N ARG A 49 -4.93 14.54 0.16
CA ARG A 49 -4.54 15.86 -0.36
C ARG A 49 -5.70 16.63 -0.97
N TRP A 50 -6.59 15.96 -1.71
CA TRP A 50 -7.79 16.60 -2.25
C TRP A 50 -8.73 17.07 -1.14
N GLU A 51 -8.93 16.24 -0.12
CA GLU A 51 -9.74 16.59 1.05
C GLU A 51 -9.11 17.71 1.89
N SER A 52 -7.80 17.69 2.09
CA SER A 52 -7.06 18.76 2.77
C SER A 52 -7.14 20.08 2.01
N ALA A 53 -6.99 20.05 0.68
CA ALA A 53 -7.12 21.24 -0.18
C ALA A 53 -8.56 21.80 -0.18
N ARG A 54 -9.58 20.92 -0.19
CA ARG A 54 -10.99 21.29 -0.06
C ARG A 54 -11.24 21.98 1.29
N LYS A 55 -10.85 21.33 2.39
CA LYS A 55 -10.96 21.90 3.75
C LYS A 55 -10.25 23.25 3.87
N GLY A 56 -9.03 23.38 3.34
CA GLY A 56 -8.30 24.64 3.30
C GLY A 56 -9.04 25.74 2.54
N THR A 57 -9.54 25.43 1.35
CA THR A 57 -10.38 26.36 0.56
C THR A 57 -11.63 26.78 1.32
N THR A 58 -12.35 25.84 1.94
CA THR A 58 -13.55 26.13 2.73
C THR A 58 -13.22 27.01 3.94
N ILE A 59 -12.13 26.75 4.67
CA ILE A 59 -11.68 27.59 5.80
C ILE A 59 -11.38 29.02 5.32
N VAL A 60 -10.63 29.17 4.21
CA VAL A 60 -10.32 30.50 3.63
C VAL A 60 -11.61 31.22 3.22
N LEU A 61 -12.55 30.56 2.56
CA LEU A 61 -13.82 31.17 2.16
C LEU A 61 -14.70 31.54 3.37
N THR A 62 -14.73 30.72 4.43
CA THR A 62 -15.45 31.03 5.67
C THR A 62 -14.82 32.21 6.40
N VAL A 63 -13.49 32.26 6.53
CA VAL A 63 -12.78 33.40 7.14
C VAL A 63 -12.97 34.66 6.32
N LEU A 64 -12.91 34.57 4.98
CA LEU A 64 -13.22 35.69 4.09
C LEU A 64 -14.67 36.13 4.24
N THR A 65 -15.65 35.23 4.36
CA THR A 65 -17.06 35.60 4.54
C THR A 65 -17.27 36.32 5.88
N SER A 66 -16.71 35.80 6.97
CA SER A 66 -16.79 36.43 8.30
C SER A 66 -16.05 37.77 8.36
N GLY A 67 -14.89 37.89 7.70
CA GLY A 67 -14.11 39.13 7.63
C GLY A 67 -14.73 40.17 6.70
N THR A 68 -15.23 39.76 5.53
CA THR A 68 -15.93 40.64 4.59
C THR A 68 -17.27 41.13 5.12
N LEU A 69 -17.89 40.47 6.09
CA LEU A 69 -19.05 41.04 6.80
C LEU A 69 -18.65 42.33 7.56
N ILE A 70 -17.51 42.32 8.26
CA ILE A 70 -16.98 43.49 8.96
C ILE A 70 -16.58 44.58 7.94
N THR A 71 -15.90 44.19 6.85
CA THR A 71 -15.51 45.12 5.78
C THR A 71 -16.71 45.63 4.97
N ALA A 72 -17.82 44.91 4.88
CA ALA A 72 -19.06 45.35 4.21
C ALA A 72 -19.85 46.33 5.08
N ILE A 73 -19.86 46.13 6.41
CA ILE A 73 -20.40 47.12 7.35
C ILE A 73 -19.59 48.42 7.28
N ALA A 74 -18.26 48.35 7.15
CA ALA A 74 -17.41 49.53 6.89
C ALA A 74 -17.55 50.09 5.45
N GLY A 75 -17.77 49.20 4.48
CA GLY A 75 -17.88 49.47 3.04
C GLY A 75 -19.23 50.01 2.59
N LEU A 76 -20.22 50.06 3.49
CA LEU A 76 -21.48 50.79 3.29
C LEU A 76 -21.25 52.28 2.94
N LEU A 77 -20.07 52.82 3.29
CA LEU A 77 -19.60 54.15 2.92
C LEU A 77 -19.15 54.28 1.45
N LEU A 78 -19.00 53.19 0.70
CA LEU A 78 -18.51 53.16 -0.69
C LEU A 78 -19.19 52.07 -1.54
N ASN A 79 -20.37 52.39 -2.11
CA ASN A 79 -21.09 51.64 -3.15
C ASN A 79 -21.53 50.20 -2.79
N GLU A 80 -22.60 50.10 -2.00
CA GLU A 80 -23.22 48.86 -1.47
C GLU A 80 -23.43 47.70 -2.46
N VAL A 81 -23.82 48.00 -3.72
CA VAL A 81 -24.27 47.00 -4.70
C VAL A 81 -23.17 45.98 -5.03
N TRP A 82 -21.93 46.46 -5.25
CA TRP A 82 -20.81 45.58 -5.60
C TRP A 82 -20.31 44.78 -4.38
N GLY A 83 -20.39 45.35 -3.18
CA GLY A 83 -20.07 44.65 -1.93
C GLY A 83 -21.02 43.46 -1.69
N ASN A 84 -22.32 43.68 -1.78
CA ASN A 84 -23.32 42.62 -1.58
C ASN A 84 -23.20 41.51 -2.64
N PHE A 85 -22.93 41.86 -3.91
CA PHE A 85 -22.72 40.86 -4.96
C PHE A 85 -21.47 40.00 -4.71
N ALA A 86 -20.36 40.60 -4.23
CA ALA A 86 -19.15 39.87 -3.89
C ALA A 86 -19.38 38.91 -2.71
N VAL A 87 -20.01 39.38 -1.62
CA VAL A 87 -20.33 38.54 -0.44
C VAL A 87 -21.25 37.38 -0.82
N ALA A 88 -22.31 37.62 -1.58
CA ALA A 88 -23.22 36.56 -2.05
C ALA A 88 -22.51 35.51 -2.91
N THR A 89 -21.60 35.94 -3.79
CA THR A 89 -20.79 35.05 -4.64
C THR A 89 -19.85 34.18 -3.79
N ILE A 90 -19.13 34.77 -2.83
CA ILE A 90 -18.23 34.04 -1.93
C ILE A 90 -18.99 33.02 -1.07
N ALA A 91 -20.12 33.42 -0.48
CA ALA A 91 -20.97 32.53 0.31
C ALA A 91 -21.56 31.36 -0.52
N THR A 92 -21.94 31.63 -1.76
CA THR A 92 -22.42 30.59 -2.69
C THR A 92 -21.31 29.60 -3.04
N LEU A 93 -20.10 30.08 -3.33
CA LEU A 93 -18.93 29.23 -3.59
C LEU A 93 -18.53 28.41 -2.36
N ALA A 94 -18.62 28.99 -1.15
CA ALA A 94 -18.34 28.28 0.10
C ALA A 94 -19.32 27.13 0.33
N THR A 95 -20.61 27.39 0.12
CA THR A 95 -21.70 26.41 0.24
C THR A 95 -21.55 25.29 -0.80
N LEU A 96 -21.21 25.64 -2.05
CA LEU A 96 -20.96 24.66 -3.11
C LEU A 96 -19.73 23.79 -2.81
N ALA A 97 -18.65 24.37 -2.29
CA ALA A 97 -17.44 23.63 -1.90
C ALA A 97 -17.64 22.69 -0.70
N ALA A 98 -18.53 23.05 0.23
CA ALA A 98 -18.98 22.16 1.30
C ALA A 98 -19.76 20.97 0.70
N PHE A 99 -20.83 21.25 -0.06
CA PHE A 99 -21.71 20.25 -0.66
C PHE A 99 -20.99 19.25 -1.58
N LEU A 100 -20.07 19.74 -2.44
CA LEU A 100 -19.26 18.87 -3.30
C LEU A 100 -18.33 17.94 -2.50
N GLY A 101 -17.90 18.34 -1.30
CA GLY A 101 -17.10 17.48 -0.44
C GLY A 101 -17.87 16.31 0.12
N ASP A 102 -19.05 16.60 0.65
CA ASP A 102 -19.93 15.58 1.24
C ASP A 102 -20.43 14.61 0.16
N PHE A 103 -20.69 15.10 -1.06
CA PHE A 103 -21.09 14.25 -2.20
C PHE A 103 -19.95 13.40 -2.79
N LEU A 104 -18.72 13.92 -2.82
CA LEU A 104 -17.58 13.22 -3.44
C LEU A 104 -16.84 12.29 -2.47
N ASP A 105 -17.09 12.40 -1.16
CA ASP A 105 -16.52 11.58 -0.08
C ASP A 105 -15.04 11.18 -0.31
N PHE A 106 -14.17 12.19 -0.37
CA PHE A 106 -12.74 11.95 -0.50
C PHE A 106 -12.15 11.29 0.75
N ALA A 107 -12.73 11.54 1.93
CA ALA A 107 -12.29 10.94 3.19
C ALA A 107 -12.57 9.44 3.25
N GLY A 108 -13.79 8.99 2.92
CA GLY A 108 -14.15 7.57 2.84
C GLY A 108 -13.40 6.85 1.72
N LYS A 109 -13.19 7.48 0.56
CA LYS A 109 -12.29 6.94 -0.49
C LYS A 109 -10.86 6.75 0.01
N SER A 110 -10.31 7.73 0.71
CA SER A 110 -8.97 7.59 1.30
C SER A 110 -8.93 6.44 2.31
N SER A 111 -9.89 6.40 3.25
CA SER A 111 -9.99 5.32 4.25
C SER A 111 -10.12 3.94 3.61
N ALA A 112 -10.89 3.78 2.53
CA ALA A 112 -11.00 2.52 1.80
C ALA A 112 -9.66 2.09 1.18
N HIS A 113 -8.90 3.04 0.61
CA HIS A 113 -7.54 2.78 0.11
C HIS A 113 -6.56 2.43 1.24
N GLN A 114 -6.63 3.12 2.39
CA GLN A 114 -5.81 2.82 3.58
C GLN A 114 -6.13 1.42 4.14
N GLN A 115 -7.41 1.06 4.29
CA GLN A 115 -7.84 -0.26 4.78
C GLN A 115 -7.39 -1.39 3.83
N ALA A 116 -7.51 -1.18 2.52
CA ALA A 116 -7.00 -2.12 1.52
C ALA A 116 -5.46 -2.26 1.61
N ALA A 117 -4.74 -1.17 1.83
CA ALA A 117 -3.30 -1.20 2.08
C ALA A 117 -2.97 -2.02 3.36
N THR A 118 -3.58 -1.71 4.51
CA THR A 118 -3.33 -2.45 5.76
C THR A 118 -3.55 -3.97 5.60
N LYS A 119 -4.64 -4.39 4.93
CA LYS A 119 -4.90 -5.80 4.65
C LYS A 119 -3.86 -6.43 3.71
N LEU A 120 -3.44 -5.73 2.65
CA LEU A 120 -2.38 -6.19 1.74
C LEU A 120 -1.03 -6.31 2.45
N ARG A 121 -0.74 -5.41 3.39
CA ARG A 121 0.46 -5.49 4.24
C ARG A 121 0.44 -6.71 5.15
N SER A 122 -0.72 -7.08 5.71
CA SER A 122 -0.84 -8.33 6.46
C SER A 122 -0.50 -9.54 5.60
N ILE A 123 -1.09 -9.66 4.40
CA ILE A 123 -0.81 -10.79 3.49
C ILE A 123 0.66 -10.80 3.04
N HIS A 124 1.27 -9.63 2.80
CA HIS A 124 2.70 -9.54 2.49
C HIS A 124 3.59 -10.05 3.64
N ASN A 125 3.26 -9.71 4.90
CA ASN A 125 3.97 -10.21 6.07
C ASN A 125 3.74 -11.72 6.27
N ASP A 126 2.54 -12.23 6.00
CA ASP A 126 2.23 -13.66 6.05
C ASP A 126 3.08 -14.45 5.03
N TYR A 127 3.30 -13.88 3.82
CA TYR A 127 4.24 -14.42 2.84
C TYR A 127 5.70 -14.36 3.30
N GLU A 128 6.12 -13.32 4.01
CA GLU A 128 7.46 -13.22 4.59
C GLU A 128 7.71 -14.31 5.66
N SER A 129 6.70 -14.59 6.51
CA SER A 129 6.77 -15.64 7.53
C SER A 129 6.96 -17.01 6.89
N ILE A 130 6.06 -17.43 5.99
CA ILE A 130 6.14 -18.75 5.35
C ILE A 130 7.46 -18.94 4.57
N ILE A 131 8.03 -17.90 3.97
CA ILE A 131 9.34 -17.97 3.34
C ILE A 131 10.44 -18.20 4.37
N SER A 132 10.39 -17.53 5.53
CA SER A 132 11.34 -17.73 6.64
C SER A 132 11.23 -19.14 7.23
N ASP A 133 10.01 -19.62 7.46
CA ASP A 133 9.71 -20.95 8.00
C ASP A 133 10.16 -22.07 7.02
N LEU A 134 9.89 -21.89 5.72
CA LEU A 134 10.34 -22.80 4.65
C LEU A 134 11.85 -22.70 4.37
N THR A 135 12.49 -21.55 4.61
CA THR A 135 13.96 -21.44 4.48
C THR A 135 14.65 -22.14 5.65
N SER A 136 14.18 -21.92 6.88
CA SER A 136 14.72 -22.54 8.10
C SER A 136 14.40 -24.04 8.23
N GLY A 137 13.38 -24.55 7.53
CA GLY A 137 12.95 -25.94 7.63
C GLY A 137 12.05 -26.24 8.82
N ALA A 138 11.38 -25.20 9.36
CA ALA A 138 10.34 -25.36 10.37
C ALA A 138 9.08 -26.03 9.82
N ILE A 139 8.82 -25.90 8.50
CA ILE A 139 7.67 -26.48 7.80
C ILE A 139 8.09 -27.33 6.59
N SER A 140 7.23 -28.26 6.20
CA SER A 140 7.43 -29.12 5.01
C SER A 140 6.99 -28.44 3.70
N ASN A 141 7.43 -28.97 2.55
CA ASN A 141 6.99 -28.48 1.23
C ASN A 141 5.45 -28.56 1.07
N ASP A 142 4.80 -29.61 1.56
CA ASP A 142 3.34 -29.80 1.46
C ASP A 142 2.53 -28.90 2.39
N GLU A 143 3.03 -28.68 3.61
CA GLU A 143 2.47 -27.69 4.53
C GLU A 143 2.58 -26.28 3.92
N ALA A 144 3.74 -25.94 3.36
CA ALA A 144 3.95 -24.67 2.67
C ALA A 144 3.04 -24.50 1.44
N ARG A 145 2.76 -25.56 0.67
CA ARG A 145 1.75 -25.53 -0.42
C ARG A 145 0.36 -25.21 0.11
N THR A 146 -0.02 -25.83 1.23
CA THR A 146 -1.34 -25.65 1.86
C THR A 146 -1.53 -24.22 2.37
N ILE A 147 -0.56 -23.69 3.10
CA ILE A 147 -0.58 -22.30 3.61
C ILE A 147 -0.53 -21.31 2.43
N ARG A 148 0.31 -21.57 1.42
CA ARG A 148 0.35 -20.76 0.19
C ARG A 148 -1.04 -20.64 -0.42
N ASP A 149 -1.77 -21.74 -0.56
CA ASP A 149 -3.05 -21.78 -1.27
C ASP A 149 -4.18 -21.07 -0.51
N ASP A 150 -4.19 -21.11 0.83
CA ASP A 150 -5.02 -20.21 1.66
C ASP A 150 -4.67 -18.73 1.42
N LEU A 151 -3.38 -18.38 1.43
CA LEU A 151 -2.93 -17.01 1.17
C LEU A 151 -3.31 -16.55 -0.25
N GLN A 152 -3.26 -17.43 -1.26
CA GLN A 152 -3.73 -17.08 -2.61
C GLN A 152 -5.24 -16.79 -2.63
N HIS A 153 -6.02 -17.54 -1.86
CA HIS A 153 -7.46 -17.33 -1.77
C HIS A 153 -7.78 -15.99 -1.11
N ARG A 154 -7.17 -15.72 0.06
CA ARG A 154 -7.29 -14.44 0.79
C ARG A 154 -6.79 -13.25 -0.04
N GLU A 155 -5.71 -13.41 -0.81
CA GLU A 155 -5.23 -12.42 -1.77
C GLU A 155 -6.30 -12.13 -2.84
N ALA A 156 -6.87 -13.17 -3.46
CA ALA A 156 -7.84 -13.03 -4.54
C ALA A 156 -9.13 -12.35 -4.07
N GLU A 157 -9.64 -12.69 -2.89
CA GLU A 157 -10.79 -12.02 -2.29
C GLU A 157 -10.50 -10.54 -1.98
N LEU A 158 -9.35 -10.26 -1.35
CA LEU A 158 -8.96 -8.89 -1.03
C LEU A 158 -8.79 -8.03 -2.28
N LEU A 159 -8.18 -8.57 -3.34
CA LEU A 159 -7.98 -7.85 -4.61
C LEU A 159 -9.28 -7.66 -5.40
N ARG A 160 -10.26 -8.55 -5.26
CA ARG A 160 -11.61 -8.40 -5.84
C ARG A 160 -12.34 -7.21 -5.22
N ASP A 161 -12.25 -7.08 -3.90
CA ASP A 161 -12.99 -6.10 -3.13
C ASP A 161 -12.23 -4.77 -2.95
N ALA A 162 -10.95 -4.72 -3.37
CA ALA A 162 -10.10 -3.54 -3.27
C ALA A 162 -10.55 -2.39 -4.20
N PRO A 163 -10.48 -1.12 -3.74
CA PRO A 163 -10.80 0.04 -4.56
C PRO A 163 -9.80 0.19 -5.72
N ARG A 164 -10.33 0.58 -6.89
CA ARG A 164 -9.55 0.72 -8.13
C ARG A 164 -8.53 1.85 -8.04
N THR A 165 -7.27 1.49 -8.24
CA THR A 165 -6.14 2.42 -8.36
C THR A 165 -6.01 2.94 -9.80
N THR A 166 -5.20 3.99 -10.01
CA THR A 166 -4.95 4.56 -11.35
C THR A 166 -3.47 4.50 -11.72
N ARG A 167 -3.18 4.63 -13.02
CA ARG A 167 -1.80 4.70 -13.56
C ARG A 167 -0.94 5.78 -12.89
N ARG A 168 -1.54 6.87 -12.37
CA ARG A 168 -0.80 7.92 -11.63
C ARG A 168 -0.32 7.44 -10.26
N ASP A 169 -1.08 6.57 -9.61
CA ASP A 169 -0.79 6.06 -8.27
C ASP A 169 0.30 4.98 -8.38
N TYR A 170 0.17 4.08 -9.36
CA TYR A 170 1.23 3.13 -9.72
C TYR A 170 2.57 3.83 -10.02
N LYS A 171 2.57 4.91 -10.81
CA LYS A 171 3.80 5.68 -11.11
C LYS A 171 4.37 6.43 -9.90
N LYS A 172 3.55 6.72 -8.87
CA LYS A 172 4.04 7.28 -7.60
C LYS A 172 4.63 6.19 -6.71
N ALA A 173 3.97 5.03 -6.59
CA ALA A 173 4.48 3.87 -5.86
C ALA A 173 5.80 3.37 -6.45
N SER A 174 5.90 3.26 -7.78
CA SER A 174 7.12 2.86 -8.48
C SER A 174 8.30 3.80 -8.20
N ARG A 175 8.03 5.10 -8.01
CA ARG A 175 9.03 6.11 -7.67
C ARG A 175 9.41 6.02 -6.21
N ALA A 176 8.44 5.97 -5.29
CA ALA A 176 8.68 5.86 -3.85
C ALA A 176 9.47 4.59 -3.48
N LEU A 177 9.27 3.48 -4.19
CA LEU A 177 10.07 2.26 -4.04
C LEU A 177 11.52 2.38 -4.57
N ALA A 178 11.81 3.40 -5.38
CA ALA A 178 13.09 3.63 -6.05
C ALA A 178 13.84 4.89 -5.56
N THR A 179 13.29 5.67 -4.63
CA THR A 179 13.87 6.94 -4.12
C THR A 179 13.73 7.05 -2.59
N ASP A 180 14.47 7.98 -1.96
CA ASP A 180 14.59 8.18 -0.50
C ASP A 180 13.30 8.56 0.27
N GLU A 181 12.10 8.44 -0.32
CA GLU A 181 10.81 8.53 0.40
C GLU A 181 10.52 7.23 1.20
N LYS A 182 11.58 6.51 1.60
CA LYS A 182 11.58 5.28 2.40
C LYS A 182 11.68 5.65 3.89
N PRO A 183 10.81 5.10 4.78
CA PRO A 183 10.92 5.33 6.22
C PRO A 183 12.27 4.88 6.84
N MET A 184 12.93 3.90 6.21
CA MET A 184 14.39 3.72 6.06
C MET A 184 14.56 2.47 5.16
N SER A 185 15.73 2.14 4.60
CA SER A 185 17.11 2.35 5.03
C SER A 185 18.09 2.33 3.84
N THR A 186 19.27 1.77 4.05
CA THR A 186 20.18 1.15 3.07
C THR A 186 20.88 -0.06 3.75
N ARG A 187 21.72 -0.91 3.15
CA ARG A 187 22.55 -0.76 1.93
C ARG A 187 22.87 -1.95 1.00
N GLN A 188 23.07 -3.23 1.35
CA GLN A 188 22.59 -4.12 2.44
C GLN A 188 21.08 -4.34 2.49
N GLU A 189 20.31 -3.31 2.19
CA GLU A 189 18.86 -3.35 2.00
C GLU A 189 18.50 -3.90 0.60
N ILE A 190 19.47 -3.78 -0.30
CA ILE A 190 19.56 -4.59 -1.50
C ILE A 190 20.58 -5.69 -1.18
N ASP A 191 21.63 -5.87 -1.97
CA ASP A 191 22.25 -7.18 -2.29
C ASP A 191 21.22 -8.20 -2.79
N GLN A 192 20.16 -8.39 -2.03
CA GLN A 192 19.23 -9.48 -2.11
C GLN A 192 17.85 -8.98 -1.62
N ARG A 193 16.90 -8.68 -2.53
CA ARG A 193 15.46 -8.77 -2.14
C ARG A 193 15.06 -10.23 -1.82
N THR A 194 15.97 -11.17 -2.09
CA THR A 194 15.87 -12.62 -1.89
C THR A 194 17.17 -13.15 -1.22
N PRO A 195 17.40 -13.01 0.11
CA PRO A 195 18.69 -13.30 0.74
C PRO A 195 18.91 -14.76 1.19
N GLY A 196 18.87 -15.70 0.25
CA GLY A 196 19.53 -17.01 0.38
C GLY A 196 20.74 -17.16 -0.56
N ARG A 197 21.13 -16.08 -1.23
CA ARG A 197 21.85 -16.10 -2.52
C ARG A 197 23.34 -15.75 -2.42
N SER A 198 23.81 -15.36 -1.25
CA SER A 198 25.22 -15.09 -0.96
C SER A 198 25.71 -15.96 0.20
N THR A 199 26.24 -17.14 -0.13
CA THR A 199 27.12 -17.97 0.70
C THR A 199 26.72 -18.11 2.18
N TYR A 200 26.07 -19.20 2.57
CA TYR A 200 26.81 -20.43 2.91
C TYR A 200 28.34 -20.32 2.73
N LYS A 201 29.01 -19.63 3.67
CA LYS A 201 30.30 -20.03 4.29
C LYS A 201 30.75 -18.97 5.30
N HIS A 202 30.50 -19.24 6.58
CA HIS A 202 31.57 -19.10 7.55
C HIS A 202 31.64 -20.37 8.40
N GLY A 203 32.20 -21.41 7.79
CA GLY A 203 32.72 -22.53 8.56
C GLY A 203 34.00 -22.09 9.25
N GLN A 204 34.10 -22.45 10.52
CA GLN A 204 35.31 -22.57 11.34
C GLN A 204 36.64 -22.23 10.64
N GLU A 205 37.24 -21.10 11.01
CA GLU A 205 38.70 -20.90 11.00
C GLU A 205 39.11 -19.69 11.86
N ASP A 206 38.82 -19.77 13.16
CA ASP A 206 39.43 -18.93 14.20
C ASP A 206 39.81 -19.82 15.41
N THR A 207 40.74 -20.74 15.16
CA THR A 207 41.48 -21.47 16.20
C THR A 207 42.95 -21.56 15.81
N GLN A 208 43.69 -20.46 15.95
CA GLN A 208 45.12 -20.51 16.27
C GLN A 208 45.59 -19.25 17.02
#